data_AF-A0A5A7W0H9-F1
#
_entry.id   AF-A0A5A7W0H9-F1
#
_cell.length_a   1.000
_cell.length_b   1.000
_cell.length_c   1.000
_cell.angle_alpha   90.00
_cell.angle_beta   90.00
_cell.angle_gamma   90.00
#
_symmetry.space_group_name_H-M   'P 1'
#
loop_
_entity.id
_entity.type
_entity.pdbx_description
1 polymer ?
#
loop_
_entity_poly.entity_id
_entity_poly.type
_entity_poly.pdbx_seq_one_letter_code
_entity_poly.pdbx_strand_id
1 'polypeptide(L)'
;MRQPPCLARLLTTAAVTAILATGLAGCKTAGMSDITGSLGARAEAPADADPAHAVEVYGERYRANPKDADAALRYGQALRANGQRAQAVSVFEQATLTNPGNKPLLAGYGRALADTGSFQRAFDVLTTAHSPANPDWRILSAQGAVLDQMGKHDEARRYYGSALKIRPEEPSVLSNLGLSYMLSKDLPQAEATLRRAQGRGNVDPRVRQNLGLVVGLQGRFGEAESIVKADLPPEEAAANVAYLKQMLSSKGTPPLGARDDAAPRRS
;
A
#
# COMPACT_ATOMS: atom_id res chain seq x y z
N MET A 1 -78.29 18.12 10.63
CA MET A 1 -77.75 17.04 9.76
C MET A 1 -76.49 17.58 9.11
N ARG A 2 -75.37 16.86 9.24
CA ARG A 2 -74.02 17.28 8.79
C ARG A 2 -73.90 17.20 7.27
N GLN A 3 -73.33 18.22 6.63
CA GLN A 3 -72.51 18.07 5.42
C GLN A 3 -71.35 19.09 5.45
N PRO A 4 -70.14 18.73 4.97
CA PRO A 4 -68.94 19.55 5.08
C PRO A 4 -68.78 20.49 3.87
N PRO A 5 -68.07 21.63 4.00
CA PRO A 5 -67.61 22.37 2.84
C PRO A 5 -66.33 21.75 2.29
N CYS A 6 -66.42 21.20 1.08
CA CYS A 6 -65.29 20.95 0.21
C CYS A 6 -65.03 22.24 -0.58
N LEU A 7 -63.95 22.97 -0.27
CA LEU A 7 -63.52 24.10 -1.10
C LEU A 7 -62.00 24.29 -1.02
N ALA A 8 -61.39 24.14 -2.20
CA ALA A 8 -60.34 24.96 -2.77
C ALA A 8 -58.94 24.95 -2.12
N ARG A 9 -57.94 24.58 -2.93
CA ARG A 9 -57.17 25.58 -3.68
C ARG A 9 -56.25 24.96 -4.73
N LEU A 10 -56.35 25.51 -5.93
CA LEU A 10 -55.39 25.44 -7.02
C LEU A 10 -54.11 26.25 -6.70
N LEU A 11 -53.10 26.06 -7.56
CA LEU A 11 -51.88 26.84 -7.83
C LEU A 11 -50.63 26.32 -7.07
N THR A 12 -49.43 26.16 -7.62
CA THR A 12 -48.82 26.33 -8.95
C THR A 12 -47.38 25.77 -8.83
N THR A 13 -46.88 25.13 -9.88
CA THR A 13 -45.47 25.09 -10.36
C THR A 13 -44.30 25.13 -9.36
N ALA A 14 -43.46 24.09 -9.36
CA ALA A 14 -42.03 24.22 -9.64
C ALA A 14 -41.38 22.84 -9.80
N ALA A 15 -40.84 22.58 -10.99
CA ALA A 15 -39.96 21.46 -11.26
C ALA A 15 -38.60 21.69 -10.60
N VAL A 16 -38.09 20.69 -9.88
CA VAL A 16 -36.64 20.44 -9.77
C VAL A 16 -36.44 18.93 -9.77
N THR A 17 -36.08 18.40 -10.94
CA THR A 17 -35.39 17.13 -11.09
C THR A 17 -34.01 17.22 -10.44
N ALA A 18 -33.78 16.48 -9.36
CA ALA A 18 -32.44 16.25 -8.83
C ALA A 18 -31.79 15.08 -9.59
N ILE A 19 -31.03 15.45 -10.62
CA ILE A 19 -30.15 14.58 -11.40
C ILE A 19 -28.75 14.61 -10.76
N LEU A 20 -28.08 13.44 -10.78
CA LEU A 20 -26.63 13.20 -10.61
C LEU A 20 -26.01 13.42 -9.22
N ALA A 21 -25.91 12.33 -8.46
CA ALA A 21 -24.77 12.10 -7.57
C ALA A 21 -23.66 11.37 -8.36
N THR A 22 -22.90 12.12 -9.16
CA THR A 22 -21.59 11.65 -9.63
C THR A 22 -20.51 12.05 -8.62
N GLY A 23 -19.57 11.14 -8.43
CA GLY A 23 -18.19 11.54 -8.16
C GLY A 23 -17.69 11.33 -6.75
N LEU A 24 -17.48 10.07 -6.37
CA LEU A 24 -16.25 9.69 -5.65
C LEU A 24 -15.77 8.35 -6.20
N ALA A 25 -15.36 8.34 -7.48
CA ALA A 25 -14.28 7.45 -7.87
C ALA A 25 -13.06 7.94 -7.08
N GLY A 26 -12.83 7.34 -5.91
CA GLY A 26 -11.67 7.63 -5.09
C GLY A 26 -10.43 7.34 -5.92
N CYS A 27 -9.80 8.39 -6.44
CA CYS A 27 -8.40 8.31 -6.83
C CYS A 27 -7.66 7.79 -5.60
N LYS A 28 -7.28 6.50 -5.64
CA LYS A 28 -6.28 5.96 -4.73
C LYS A 28 -5.00 6.71 -5.06
N THR A 29 -4.81 7.87 -4.43
CA THR A 29 -3.50 8.46 -4.30
C THR A 29 -2.67 7.43 -3.54
N ALA A 30 -1.86 6.67 -4.29
CA ALA A 30 -0.86 5.79 -3.73
C ALA A 30 0.03 6.64 -2.82
N GLY A 31 -0.24 6.60 -1.51
CA GLY A 31 0.67 7.17 -0.53
C GLY A 31 1.98 6.39 -0.59
N MET A 32 3.09 7.03 -0.21
CA MET A 32 4.41 6.37 -0.05
C MET A 32 4.36 5.05 0.75
N SER A 33 3.32 4.85 1.56
CA SER A 33 3.00 3.63 2.29
C SER A 33 2.77 2.39 1.42
N ASP A 34 2.43 2.53 0.14
CA ASP A 34 2.16 1.39 -0.77
C ASP A 34 3.41 0.94 -1.55
N ILE A 35 4.55 1.63 -1.40
CA ILE A 35 5.77 1.36 -2.18
C ILE A 35 6.44 0.05 -1.74
N THR A 36 6.35 -0.35 -0.46
CA THR A 36 6.98 -1.60 0.02
C THR A 36 5.92 -2.72 0.07
N GLY A 37 5.91 -3.58 -0.94
CA GLY A 37 4.89 -4.63 -1.15
C GLY A 37 4.64 -5.62 0.01
N SER A 38 5.54 -5.74 1.00
CA SER A 38 5.32 -6.57 2.22
C SER A 38 4.47 -5.93 3.30
N LEU A 39 4.28 -4.61 3.29
CA LEU A 39 3.41 -3.95 4.27
C LEU A 39 1.96 -4.02 3.83
N GLY A 40 1.67 -4.08 2.53
CA GLY A 40 0.30 -4.14 2.03
C GLY A 40 -0.48 -5.39 2.46
N ALA A 41 -1.67 -5.18 3.04
CA ALA A 41 -2.56 -6.22 3.54
C ALA A 41 -3.01 -7.27 2.49
N ARG A 42 -2.94 -6.93 1.19
CA ARG A 42 -3.29 -7.83 0.08
C ARG A 42 -2.30 -9.00 -0.09
N ALA A 43 -1.10 -8.92 0.46
CA ALA A 43 -0.14 -10.03 0.40
C ALA A 43 -0.52 -11.23 1.29
N GLU A 44 -1.44 -11.06 2.24
CA GLU A 44 -1.81 -12.08 3.23
C GLU A 44 -3.25 -12.60 3.07
N ALA A 45 -4.12 -11.84 2.38
CA ALA A 45 -5.48 -12.28 2.08
C ALA A 45 -5.49 -13.22 0.87
N PRO A 46 -6.27 -14.33 0.87
CA PRO A 46 -6.57 -15.06 -0.35
C PRO A 46 -7.10 -14.09 -1.40
N ALA A 47 -6.64 -14.24 -2.66
CA ALA A 47 -6.97 -13.32 -3.74
C ALA A 47 -8.49 -13.15 -3.98
N ASP A 48 -9.30 -14.14 -3.55
CA ASP A 48 -10.75 -14.22 -3.74
C ASP A 48 -11.57 -14.00 -2.45
N ALA A 49 -10.93 -13.66 -1.33
CA ALA A 49 -11.64 -13.39 -0.08
C ALA A 49 -12.17 -11.95 -0.07
N ASP A 50 -13.48 -11.76 -0.03
CA ASP A 50 -14.11 -10.46 0.21
C ASP A 50 -13.67 -9.93 1.60
N PRO A 51 -12.84 -8.87 1.66
CA PRO A 51 -12.35 -8.35 2.93
C PRO A 51 -13.45 -7.82 3.82
N ALA A 52 -14.55 -7.29 3.25
CA ALA A 52 -15.66 -6.77 4.02
C ALA A 52 -16.41 -7.91 4.73
N HIS A 53 -16.71 -8.98 4.00
CA HIS A 53 -17.32 -10.17 4.59
C HIS A 53 -16.41 -10.82 5.67
N ALA A 54 -15.09 -10.87 5.43
CA ALA A 54 -14.15 -11.37 6.42
C ALA A 54 -14.13 -10.52 7.71
N VAL A 55 -14.25 -9.19 7.58
CA VAL A 55 -14.36 -8.27 8.73
C VAL A 55 -15.61 -8.57 9.55
N GLU A 56 -16.75 -8.85 8.91
CA GLU A 56 -17.99 -9.22 9.60
C GLU A 56 -17.85 -10.53 10.38
N VAL A 57 -17.46 -11.61 9.68
CA VAL A 57 -17.37 -12.96 10.25
C VAL A 57 -16.37 -13.01 11.40
N TYR A 58 -15.15 -12.50 11.20
CA TYR A 58 -14.14 -12.53 12.26
C TYR A 58 -14.38 -11.48 13.35
N GLY A 59 -15.06 -10.38 13.02
CA GLY A 59 -15.49 -9.38 13.99
C GLY A 59 -16.52 -9.93 14.98
N GLU A 60 -17.46 -10.76 14.52
CA GLU A 60 -18.39 -11.48 15.39
C GLU A 60 -17.68 -12.46 16.30
N ARG A 61 -16.78 -13.28 15.75
CA ARG A 61 -16.01 -14.26 16.53
C ARG A 61 -15.14 -13.58 17.59
N TYR A 62 -14.48 -12.47 17.23
CA TYR A 62 -13.68 -11.68 18.17
C TYR A 62 -14.55 -11.04 19.26
N ARG A 63 -15.74 -10.51 18.92
CA ARG A 63 -16.69 -9.98 19.91
C ARG A 63 -17.18 -11.05 20.90
N ALA A 64 -17.42 -12.28 20.41
CA ALA A 64 -17.84 -13.39 21.25
C ALA A 64 -16.74 -13.84 22.23
N ASN A 65 -15.47 -13.80 21.80
CA ASN A 65 -14.32 -14.07 22.67
C ASN A 65 -13.09 -13.21 22.31
N PRO A 66 -12.94 -12.02 22.95
CA PRO A 66 -11.81 -11.12 22.66
C PRO A 66 -10.43 -11.68 23.01
N LYS A 67 -10.37 -12.79 23.78
CA LYS A 67 -9.11 -13.45 24.15
C LYS A 67 -8.69 -14.56 23.17
N ASP A 68 -9.54 -14.92 22.21
CA ASP A 68 -9.19 -15.87 21.15
C ASP A 68 -8.18 -15.24 20.19
N ALA A 69 -6.92 -15.67 20.30
CA ALA A 69 -5.83 -15.16 19.50
C ALA A 69 -6.00 -15.41 18.00
N ASP A 70 -6.62 -16.52 17.58
CA ASP A 70 -6.86 -16.82 16.16
C ASP A 70 -7.97 -15.90 15.62
N ALA A 71 -9.04 -15.70 16.39
CA ALA A 71 -10.11 -14.76 16.03
C ALA A 71 -9.56 -13.33 15.89
N ALA A 72 -8.76 -12.89 16.86
CA ALA A 72 -8.14 -11.57 16.82
C ALA A 72 -7.18 -11.41 15.63
N LEU A 73 -6.37 -12.43 15.34
CA LEU A 73 -5.43 -12.43 14.22
C LEU A 73 -6.17 -12.28 12.89
N ARG A 74 -7.19 -13.11 12.66
CA ARG A 74 -7.98 -13.10 11.42
C ARG A 74 -8.80 -11.83 11.27
N TYR A 75 -9.36 -11.32 12.37
CA TYR A 75 -10.10 -10.07 12.35
C TYR A 75 -9.19 -8.87 12.04
N GLY A 76 -8.03 -8.79 12.69
CA GLY A 76 -7.04 -7.75 12.41
C GLY A 76 -6.53 -7.80 10.97
N GLN A 77 -6.25 -8.99 10.43
CA GLN A 77 -5.87 -9.16 9.02
C GLN A 77 -6.97 -8.72 8.05
N ALA A 78 -8.23 -9.09 8.32
CA ALA A 78 -9.37 -8.66 7.52
C ALA A 78 -9.55 -7.14 7.55
N LEU A 79 -9.44 -6.50 8.72
CA LEU A 79 -9.48 -5.05 8.87
C LEU A 79 -8.38 -4.36 8.06
N ARG A 80 -7.15 -4.88 8.10
CA ARG A 80 -6.04 -4.35 7.27
C ARG A 80 -6.36 -4.48 5.78
N ALA A 81 -6.88 -5.63 5.35
CA ALA A 81 -7.23 -5.90 3.96
C ALA A 81 -8.37 -5.01 3.46
N ASN A 82 -9.33 -4.70 4.35
CA ASN A 82 -10.44 -3.79 4.08
C ASN A 82 -10.07 -2.30 4.24
N GLY A 83 -8.80 -1.96 4.52
CA GLY A 83 -8.34 -0.58 4.68
C GLY A 83 -8.67 0.07 6.03
N GLN A 84 -9.29 -0.65 6.96
CA GLN A 84 -9.60 -0.21 8.33
C GLN A 84 -8.36 -0.30 9.24
N ARG A 85 -7.27 0.34 8.81
CA ARG A 85 -5.92 0.22 9.40
C ARG A 85 -5.87 0.61 10.87
N ALA A 86 -6.48 1.72 11.25
CA ALA A 86 -6.52 2.18 12.64
C ALA A 86 -7.26 1.19 13.57
N GLN A 87 -8.36 0.62 13.10
CA GLN A 87 -9.11 -0.39 13.86
C GLN A 87 -8.30 -1.69 14.00
N ALA A 88 -7.57 -2.08 12.96
CA ALA A 88 -6.67 -3.23 13.03
C ALA A 88 -5.60 -3.05 14.12
N VAL A 89 -5.00 -1.85 14.22
CA VAL A 89 -4.04 -1.50 15.29
C VAL A 89 -4.68 -1.74 16.66
N SER A 90 -5.88 -1.23 16.90
CA SER A 90 -6.57 -1.40 18.20
C SER A 90 -6.86 -2.86 18.53
N VAL A 91 -7.33 -3.66 17.56
CA VAL A 91 -7.60 -5.09 17.76
C VAL A 91 -6.31 -5.84 18.11
N PHE A 92 -5.24 -5.61 17.35
CA PHE A 92 -3.95 -6.25 17.60
C PHE A 92 -3.31 -5.80 18.92
N GLU A 93 -3.43 -4.53 19.29
CA GLU A 93 -2.94 -4.02 20.58
C GLU A 93 -3.65 -4.74 21.74
N GLN A 94 -4.98 -4.85 21.72
CA GLN A 94 -5.73 -5.58 22.76
C GLN A 94 -5.39 -7.07 22.79
N ALA A 95 -5.24 -7.69 21.62
CA ALA A 95 -4.91 -9.11 21.51
C ALA A 95 -3.50 -9.42 22.04
N THR A 96 -2.53 -8.54 21.79
CA THR A 96 -1.16 -8.69 22.28
C THR A 96 -1.04 -8.43 23.78
N LEU A 97 -1.87 -7.57 24.38
CA LEU A 97 -1.93 -7.41 25.84
C LEU A 97 -2.40 -8.69 26.55
N THR A 98 -3.33 -9.43 25.95
CA THR A 98 -3.84 -10.69 26.50
C THR A 98 -2.98 -11.91 26.12
N ASN A 99 -2.17 -11.79 25.07
CA ASN A 99 -1.31 -12.85 24.55
C ASN A 99 0.11 -12.33 24.24
N PRO A 100 0.87 -11.86 25.25
CA PRO A 100 2.12 -11.10 25.03
C PRO A 100 3.25 -11.87 24.33
N GLY A 101 3.23 -13.21 24.36
CA GLY A 101 4.22 -14.06 23.68
C GLY A 101 3.78 -14.57 22.31
N ASN A 102 2.58 -14.24 21.83
CA ASN A 102 2.05 -14.77 20.58
C ASN A 102 2.70 -14.05 19.38
N LYS A 103 3.70 -14.71 18.77
CA LYS A 103 4.48 -14.16 17.65
C LYS A 103 3.62 -13.78 16.44
N PRO A 104 2.65 -14.61 15.98
CA PRO A 104 1.72 -14.19 14.92
C PRO A 104 0.96 -12.89 15.22
N LEU A 105 0.46 -12.71 16.44
CA LEU A 105 -0.22 -11.47 16.84
C LEU A 105 0.73 -10.28 16.88
N LEU A 106 1.93 -10.44 17.43
CA LEU A 106 2.96 -9.39 17.40
C LEU A 106 3.35 -9.02 15.96
N ALA A 107 3.51 -10.00 15.07
CA ALA A 107 3.79 -9.75 13.66
C ALA A 107 2.64 -8.99 12.97
N GLY A 108 1.40 -9.39 13.20
CA GLY A 108 0.21 -8.68 12.72
C GLY A 108 0.14 -7.24 13.27
N TYR A 109 0.44 -7.06 14.55
CA TYR A 109 0.45 -5.76 15.21
C TYR A 109 1.49 -4.81 14.62
N GLY A 110 2.73 -5.29 14.47
CA GLY A 110 3.81 -4.52 13.86
C GLY A 110 3.48 -4.09 12.43
N ARG A 111 2.85 -4.96 11.63
CA ARG A 111 2.39 -4.60 10.28
C ARG A 111 1.25 -3.56 10.31
N ALA A 112 0.28 -3.70 11.21
CA ALA A 112 -0.78 -2.71 11.36
C ALA A 112 -0.25 -1.32 11.78
N LEU A 113 0.76 -1.28 12.66
CA LEU A 113 1.47 -0.05 13.03
C LEU A 113 2.19 0.56 11.82
N ALA A 114 2.81 -0.27 10.98
CA ALA A 114 3.46 0.21 9.75
C ALA A 114 2.44 0.81 8.76
N ASP A 115 1.25 0.19 8.61
CA ASP A 115 0.18 0.70 7.73
C ASP A 115 -0.34 2.08 8.11
N THR A 116 -0.17 2.45 9.40
CA THR A 116 -0.57 3.74 9.97
C THR A 116 0.60 4.71 10.14
N GLY A 117 1.79 4.37 9.63
CA GLY A 117 2.98 5.23 9.66
C GLY A 117 3.74 5.23 10.99
N SER A 118 3.36 4.40 11.95
CA SER A 118 4.04 4.27 13.24
C SER A 118 5.30 3.40 13.13
N PHE A 119 6.23 3.78 12.25
CA PHE A 119 7.33 2.91 11.80
C PHE A 119 8.29 2.48 12.90
N GLN A 120 8.69 3.39 13.79
CA GLN A 120 9.59 3.01 14.90
C GLN A 120 8.94 1.95 15.81
N ARG A 121 7.69 2.19 16.24
CA ARG A 121 6.94 1.24 17.06
C ARG A 121 6.70 -0.09 16.33
N ALA A 122 6.42 -0.03 15.01
CA ALA A 122 6.29 -1.21 14.18
C ALA A 122 7.57 -2.07 14.19
N PHE A 123 8.74 -1.43 14.03
CA PHE A 123 10.03 -2.12 14.05
C PHE A 123 10.30 -2.79 15.41
N ASP A 124 10.02 -2.10 16.51
CA ASP A 124 10.23 -2.61 17.87
C ASP A 124 9.33 -3.84 18.15
N VAL A 125 8.05 -3.76 17.75
CA VAL A 125 7.10 -4.87 17.88
C VAL A 125 7.51 -6.07 16.99
N LEU A 126 7.89 -5.83 15.73
CA LEU A 126 8.37 -6.89 14.84
C LEU A 126 9.65 -7.54 15.34
N THR A 127 10.53 -6.77 15.99
CA THR A 127 11.74 -7.30 16.65
C THR A 127 11.38 -8.22 17.80
N THR A 128 10.33 -7.91 18.56
CA THR A 128 9.81 -8.79 19.62
C THR A 128 9.15 -10.06 19.05
N ALA A 129 8.53 -9.97 17.87
CA ALA A 129 7.98 -11.13 17.17
C ALA A 129 9.07 -12.05 16.58
N HIS A 130 10.27 -11.50 16.31
CA HIS A 130 11.39 -12.23 15.74
C HIS A 130 12.02 -13.21 16.75
N SER A 131 12.45 -14.37 16.25
CA SER A 131 13.01 -15.44 17.06
C SER A 131 14.34 -15.89 16.45
N PRO A 132 15.50 -15.56 17.04
CA PRO A 132 16.80 -15.93 16.46
C PRO A 132 16.98 -17.45 16.29
N ALA A 133 16.40 -18.25 17.20
CA ALA A 133 16.44 -19.71 17.10
C ALA A 133 15.55 -20.29 15.99
N ASN A 134 14.52 -19.56 15.56
CA ASN A 134 13.54 -19.98 14.55
C ASN A 134 13.14 -18.76 13.71
N PRO A 135 14.04 -18.26 12.85
CA PRO A 135 13.80 -17.03 12.11
C PRO A 135 12.72 -17.21 11.05
N ASP A 136 11.76 -16.30 11.01
CA ASP A 136 10.72 -16.26 9.97
C ASP A 136 11.07 -15.20 8.92
N TRP A 137 11.23 -15.63 7.67
CA TRP A 137 11.52 -14.76 6.54
C TRP A 137 10.44 -13.67 6.35
N ARG A 138 9.18 -13.93 6.73
CA ARG A 138 8.09 -12.97 6.61
C ARG A 138 8.27 -11.80 7.58
N ILE A 139 8.71 -12.08 8.80
CA ILE A 139 8.99 -11.06 9.82
C ILE A 139 10.21 -10.24 9.40
N LEU A 140 11.28 -10.91 8.95
CA LEU A 140 12.47 -10.24 8.44
C LEU A 140 12.15 -9.31 7.25
N SER A 141 11.32 -9.77 6.31
CA SER A 141 10.85 -8.94 5.19
C SER A 141 10.00 -7.74 5.65
N ALA A 142 9.18 -7.89 6.69
CA ALA A 142 8.42 -6.78 7.27
C ALA A 142 9.33 -5.77 7.97
N GLN A 143 10.33 -6.22 8.72
CA GLN A 143 11.34 -5.35 9.34
C GLN A 143 12.11 -4.56 8.29
N GLY A 144 12.52 -5.22 7.20
CA GLY A 144 13.16 -4.55 6.07
C GLY A 144 12.29 -3.44 5.48
N ALA A 145 11.01 -3.70 5.25
CA ALA A 145 10.11 -2.69 4.69
C ALA A 145 9.84 -1.53 5.64
N VAL A 146 9.73 -1.78 6.94
CA VAL A 146 9.64 -0.70 7.93
C VAL A 146 10.91 0.16 7.93
N LEU A 147 12.09 -0.45 7.82
CA LEU A 147 13.36 0.29 7.71
C LEU A 147 13.44 1.13 6.44
N ASP A 148 12.96 0.63 5.30
CA ASP A 148 12.86 1.43 4.07
C ASP A 148 11.96 2.66 4.25
N GLN A 149 10.82 2.52 4.93
CA GLN A 149 9.94 3.64 5.26
C GLN A 149 10.58 4.66 6.22
N MET A 150 11.58 4.23 6.99
CA MET A 150 12.41 5.11 7.83
C MET A 150 13.62 5.70 7.10
N GLY A 151 13.80 5.41 5.80
CA GLY A 151 14.96 5.86 5.02
C GLY A 151 16.25 5.06 5.28
N LYS A 152 16.18 3.96 6.04
CA LYS A 152 17.32 3.11 6.42
C LYS A 152 17.54 1.98 5.41
N HIS A 153 17.73 2.34 4.14
CA HIS A 153 17.75 1.39 3.01
C HIS A 153 18.87 0.35 3.12
N ASP A 154 20.05 0.72 3.61
CA ASP A 154 21.18 -0.22 3.79
C ASP A 154 20.86 -1.32 4.80
N GLU A 155 20.22 -0.93 5.91
CA GLU A 155 19.79 -1.87 6.94
C GLU A 155 18.64 -2.74 6.41
N ALA A 156 17.66 -2.15 5.72
CA ALA A 156 16.55 -2.86 5.10
C ALA A 156 17.05 -4.00 4.17
N ARG A 157 18.03 -3.71 3.32
CA ARG A 157 18.65 -4.69 2.40
C ARG A 157 19.30 -5.86 3.12
N ARG A 158 19.86 -5.67 4.32
CA ARG A 158 20.39 -6.77 5.15
C ARG A 158 19.26 -7.69 5.64
N TYR A 159 18.13 -7.12 6.05
CA TYR A 159 16.96 -7.91 6.46
C TYR A 159 16.35 -8.69 5.29
N TYR A 160 16.20 -8.08 4.11
CA TYR A 160 15.78 -8.79 2.90
C TYR A 160 16.76 -9.89 2.51
N GLY A 161 18.07 -9.62 2.58
CA GLY A 161 19.10 -10.63 2.33
C GLY A 161 18.98 -11.82 3.28
N SER A 162 18.74 -11.57 4.57
CA SER A 162 18.50 -12.63 5.56
C SER A 162 17.20 -13.40 5.28
N ALA A 163 16.13 -12.72 4.88
CA ALA A 163 14.88 -13.37 4.47
C ALA A 163 15.09 -14.28 3.24
N LEU A 164 15.84 -13.82 2.23
CA LEU A 164 16.15 -14.59 1.02
C LEU A 164 17.12 -15.75 1.27
N LYS A 165 17.94 -15.71 2.32
CA LYS A 165 18.71 -16.88 2.76
C LYS A 165 17.82 -18.02 3.27
N ILE A 166 16.70 -17.67 3.91
CA ILE A 166 15.72 -18.65 4.44
C ILE A 166 14.78 -19.12 3.33
N ARG A 167 14.27 -18.19 2.51
CA ARG A 167 13.42 -18.48 1.36
C ARG A 167 14.00 -17.87 0.08
N PRO A 168 14.89 -18.60 -0.60
CA PRO A 168 15.49 -18.15 -1.85
C PRO A 168 14.43 -17.82 -2.90
N GLU A 169 14.68 -16.77 -3.68
CA GLU A 169 13.84 -16.37 -4.82
C GLU A 169 12.36 -16.09 -4.50
N GLU A 170 12.03 -15.81 -3.25
CA GLU A 170 10.69 -15.39 -2.84
C GLU A 170 10.30 -14.07 -3.55
N PRO A 171 9.30 -14.08 -4.45
CA PRO A 171 9.00 -12.91 -5.30
C PRO A 171 8.62 -11.67 -4.52
N SER A 172 7.88 -11.83 -3.41
CA SER A 172 7.48 -10.72 -2.55
C SER A 172 8.68 -10.02 -1.90
N VAL A 173 9.68 -10.79 -1.45
CA VAL A 173 10.91 -10.26 -0.84
C VAL A 173 11.82 -9.63 -1.89
N LEU A 174 11.97 -10.29 -3.05
CA LEU A 174 12.71 -9.71 -4.18
C LEU A 174 12.09 -8.39 -4.66
N SER A 175 10.76 -8.30 -4.70
CA SER A 175 10.09 -7.06 -5.07
C SER A 175 10.40 -5.92 -4.09
N ASN A 176 10.34 -6.17 -2.78
CA ASN A 176 10.72 -5.18 -1.78
C ASN A 176 12.20 -4.80 -1.87
N LEU A 177 13.09 -5.77 -2.09
CA LEU A 177 14.51 -5.50 -2.28
C LEU A 177 14.75 -4.60 -3.50
N GLY A 178 14.07 -4.86 -4.62
CA GLY A 178 14.14 -4.02 -5.80
C GLY A 178 13.64 -2.59 -5.54
N LEU A 179 12.55 -2.44 -4.79
CA LEU A 179 12.02 -1.14 -4.39
C LEU A 179 12.96 -0.41 -3.41
N SER A 180 13.65 -1.12 -2.53
CA SER A 180 14.68 -0.55 -1.65
C SER A 180 15.83 0.05 -2.46
N TYR A 181 16.33 -0.65 -3.49
CA TYR A 181 17.32 -0.09 -4.42
C TYR A 181 16.79 1.15 -5.15
N MET A 182 15.52 1.13 -5.58
CA MET A 182 14.87 2.28 -6.22
C MET A 182 14.81 3.49 -5.27
N LEU A 183 14.47 3.29 -4.00
CA LEU A 183 14.42 4.36 -2.98
C LEU A 183 15.80 5.00 -2.78
N SER A 184 16.88 4.19 -2.83
CA SER A 184 18.26 4.69 -2.83
C SER A 184 18.78 5.14 -4.21
N LYS A 185 17.92 5.24 -5.22
CA LYS A 185 18.22 5.63 -6.62
C LYS A 185 19.16 4.70 -7.40
N ASP A 186 19.39 3.48 -6.92
CA ASP A 186 20.12 2.44 -7.65
C ASP A 186 19.16 1.71 -8.60
N LEU A 187 18.71 2.43 -9.63
CA LEU A 187 17.73 1.92 -10.60
C LEU A 187 18.22 0.67 -11.36
N PRO A 188 19.51 0.52 -11.74
CA PRO A 188 19.99 -0.71 -12.35
C PRO A 188 19.84 -1.95 -11.46
N GLN A 189 20.20 -1.88 -10.17
CA GLN A 189 20.00 -3.00 -9.26
C GLN A 189 18.52 -3.26 -8.97
N ALA A 190 17.72 -2.19 -8.88
CA ALA A 190 16.27 -2.29 -8.72
C ALA A 190 15.63 -3.11 -9.84
N GLU A 191 15.95 -2.77 -11.09
CA GLU A 191 15.44 -3.48 -12.27
C GLU A 191 15.90 -4.94 -12.28
N ALA A 192 17.20 -5.19 -12.12
CA ALA A 192 17.75 -6.54 -12.12
C ALA A 192 17.06 -7.43 -11.07
N THR A 193 16.79 -6.88 -9.88
CA THR A 193 16.10 -7.58 -8.80
C THR A 193 14.63 -7.82 -9.12
N LEU A 194 13.91 -6.83 -9.67
CA LEU A 194 12.50 -6.97 -10.03
C LEU A 194 12.28 -7.92 -11.22
N ARG A 195 13.20 -7.97 -12.18
CA ARG A 195 13.19 -9.00 -13.24
C ARG A 195 13.39 -10.40 -12.69
N ARG A 196 14.28 -10.57 -11.70
CA ARG A 196 14.42 -11.84 -10.98
C ARG A 196 13.11 -12.24 -10.30
N ALA A 197 12.39 -11.30 -9.69
CA ALA A 197 11.08 -11.56 -9.09
C ALA A 197 10.02 -11.95 -10.14
N GLN A 198 9.99 -11.24 -11.28
CA GLN A 198 9.07 -11.53 -12.39
C GLN A 198 9.36 -12.88 -13.06
N GLY A 199 10.61 -13.35 -13.06
CA GLY A 199 10.98 -14.65 -13.64
C GLY A 199 10.50 -15.86 -12.85
N ARG A 200 9.79 -15.67 -11.73
CA ARG A 200 9.22 -16.75 -10.90
C ARG A 200 7.78 -17.03 -11.32
N GLY A 201 7.27 -18.25 -11.11
CA GLY A 201 5.89 -18.62 -11.52
C GLY A 201 4.81 -17.75 -10.86
N ASN A 202 3.56 -17.82 -11.36
CA ASN A 202 2.37 -17.02 -10.95
C ASN A 202 2.69 -15.71 -10.21
N VAL A 203 3.25 -14.75 -10.95
CA VAL A 203 3.73 -13.49 -10.39
C VAL A 203 2.58 -12.56 -10.06
N ASP A 204 2.55 -12.10 -8.81
CA ASP A 204 1.69 -11.00 -8.36
C ASP A 204 1.84 -9.78 -9.30
N PRO A 205 0.74 -9.24 -9.87
CA PRO A 205 0.75 -8.05 -10.72
C PRO A 205 1.57 -6.87 -10.17
N ARG A 206 1.65 -6.74 -8.84
CA ARG A 206 2.46 -5.69 -8.17
C ARG A 206 3.93 -5.75 -8.55
N VAL A 207 4.49 -6.94 -8.80
CA VAL A 207 5.88 -7.07 -9.23
C VAL A 207 6.09 -6.43 -10.61
N ARG A 208 5.17 -6.67 -11.55
CA ARG A 208 5.21 -6.06 -12.89
C ARG A 208 4.98 -4.56 -12.83
N GLN A 209 4.06 -4.09 -11.99
CA GLN A 209 3.85 -2.66 -11.74
C GLN A 209 5.12 -1.98 -11.19
N ASN A 210 5.77 -2.59 -10.19
CA ASN A 210 7.02 -2.10 -9.63
C ASN A 210 8.16 -2.09 -10.66
N LEU A 211 8.26 -3.13 -11.49
CA LEU A 211 9.25 -3.17 -12.57
C LEU A 211 8.98 -2.08 -13.61
N GLY A 212 7.73 -1.90 -14.04
CA GLY A 212 7.33 -0.84 -14.97
C GLY A 212 7.67 0.55 -14.44
N LEU A 213 7.42 0.81 -13.16
CA LEU A 213 7.84 2.04 -12.49
C LEU A 213 9.35 2.26 -12.57
N VAL A 214 10.16 1.26 -12.18
CA VAL A 214 11.63 1.37 -12.20
C VAL A 214 12.17 1.59 -13.62
N VAL A 215 11.68 0.84 -14.59
CA VAL A 215 12.06 0.98 -16.01
C VAL A 215 11.68 2.36 -16.55
N GLY A 216 10.51 2.88 -16.15
CA GLY A 216 10.06 4.21 -16.50
C GLY A 216 10.88 5.33 -15.84
N LEU A 217 11.32 5.15 -14.59
CA LEU A 217 12.23 6.07 -13.90
C LEU A 217 13.60 6.16 -14.58
N GLN A 218 14.00 5.12 -15.32
CA GLN A 218 15.18 5.14 -16.19
C GLN A 218 14.93 5.76 -17.58
N GLY A 219 13.73 6.27 -17.83
CA GLY A 219 13.36 6.92 -19.10
C GLY A 219 12.90 5.97 -20.21
N ARG A 220 12.86 4.65 -19.97
CA ARG A 220 12.42 3.65 -20.96
C ARG A 220 10.91 3.45 -20.93
N PHE A 221 10.17 4.51 -21.26
CA PHE A 221 8.72 4.57 -21.14
C PHE A 221 7.97 3.52 -21.98
N GLY A 222 8.42 3.23 -23.21
CA GLY A 222 7.76 2.23 -24.06
C GLY A 222 7.90 0.80 -23.52
N GLU A 223 9.03 0.50 -22.89
CA GLU A 223 9.24 -0.78 -22.21
C GLU A 223 8.40 -0.86 -20.92
N ALA A 224 8.38 0.22 -20.12
CA ALA A 224 7.54 0.32 -18.93
C ALA A 224 6.06 0.07 -19.24
N GLU A 225 5.54 0.66 -20.32
CA GLU A 225 4.16 0.47 -20.77
C GLU A 225 3.91 -0.99 -21.17
N SER A 226 4.84 -1.60 -21.90
CA SER A 226 4.75 -3.00 -22.32
C SER A 226 4.72 -3.96 -21.13
N ILE A 227 5.46 -3.65 -20.06
CA ILE A 227 5.51 -4.47 -18.84
C ILE A 227 4.17 -4.42 -18.10
N VAL A 228 3.56 -3.24 -17.94
CA VAL A 228 2.32 -3.09 -17.14
C VAL A 228 1.06 -3.45 -17.91
N LYS A 229 1.09 -3.46 -19.26
CA LYS A 229 -0.01 -3.95 -20.13
C LYS A 229 -0.38 -5.42 -19.89
N ALA A 230 0.49 -6.20 -19.25
CA ALA A 230 0.19 -7.59 -18.91
C ALA A 230 -0.95 -7.71 -17.86
N ASP A 231 -1.20 -6.67 -17.06
CA ASP A 231 -2.16 -6.69 -15.95
C ASP A 231 -3.22 -5.59 -16.01
N LEU A 232 -3.06 -4.62 -16.91
CA LEU A 232 -3.90 -3.43 -16.99
C LEU A 232 -4.44 -3.25 -18.42
N PRO A 233 -5.64 -2.66 -18.57
CA PRO A 233 -6.11 -2.19 -19.86
C PRO A 233 -5.06 -1.29 -20.53
N PRO A 234 -4.88 -1.35 -21.86
CA PRO A 234 -3.87 -0.57 -22.57
C PRO A 234 -3.93 0.94 -22.29
N GLU A 235 -5.13 1.49 -22.11
CA GLU A 235 -5.34 2.90 -21.83
C GLU A 235 -4.86 3.30 -20.42
N GLU A 236 -5.12 2.48 -19.40
CA GLU A 236 -4.62 2.69 -18.03
C GLU A 236 -3.10 2.56 -17.96
N ALA A 237 -2.53 1.57 -18.67
CA ALA A 237 -1.09 1.41 -18.78
C ALA A 237 -0.42 2.65 -19.39
N ALA A 238 -0.97 3.18 -20.49
CA ALA A 238 -0.47 4.38 -21.14
C ALA A 238 -0.60 5.63 -20.24
N ALA A 239 -1.73 5.78 -19.54
CA ALA A 239 -1.95 6.88 -18.61
C ALA A 239 -0.95 6.89 -17.44
N ASN A 240 -0.67 5.73 -16.83
CA ASN A 240 0.30 5.60 -15.75
C ASN A 240 1.71 6.03 -16.18
N VAL A 241 2.13 5.62 -17.38
CA VAL A 241 3.44 5.98 -17.94
C VAL A 241 3.51 7.45 -18.33
N ALA A 242 2.44 8.02 -18.89
CA ALA A 242 2.35 9.44 -19.22
C ALA A 242 2.48 10.32 -17.96
N TYR A 243 1.80 9.95 -16.87
CA TYR A 243 1.93 10.61 -15.58
C TYR A 243 3.37 10.58 -15.06
N LEU A 244 4.03 9.42 -15.10
CA LEU A 244 5.42 9.29 -14.69
C LEU A 244 6.35 10.19 -15.51
N LYS A 245 6.16 10.26 -16.83
CA LYS A 245 6.92 11.15 -17.72
C LYS A 245 6.74 12.62 -17.34
N GLN A 246 5.50 13.06 -17.07
CA GLN A 246 5.23 14.43 -16.64
C GLN A 246 5.89 14.75 -15.28
N MET A 247 5.85 13.82 -14.33
CA MET A 247 6.50 13.98 -13.02
C MET A 247 8.02 14.15 -13.16
N LEU A 248 8.66 13.40 -14.05
CA LEU A 248 10.10 13.49 -14.29
C LEU A 248 10.49 14.78 -15.00
N SER A 249 9.71 15.22 -16.00
CA SER A 249 9.95 16.48 -16.71
C SER A 249 9.77 17.71 -15.82
N SER A 250 8.79 17.70 -14.91
CA SER A 250 8.50 18.84 -14.02
C SER A 250 9.54 19.04 -12.91
N LYS A 251 10.22 17.98 -12.47
CA LYS A 251 11.37 18.08 -11.54
C LYS A 251 12.66 18.61 -12.19
N GLY A 252 12.68 18.75 -13.52
CA GLY A 252 13.84 19.22 -14.29
C GLY A 252 13.80 20.69 -14.72
N THR A 253 12.70 21.41 -14.49
CA THR A 253 12.56 22.83 -14.86
C THR A 253 12.92 23.69 -13.65
N PRO A 254 14.03 24.46 -13.66
CA PRO A 254 14.20 25.54 -12.69
C PRO A 254 13.01 26.49 -12.81
N PRO A 255 12.49 27.08 -11.71
CA PRO A 255 11.43 28.07 -11.83
C PRO A 255 11.89 29.16 -12.80
N LEU A 256 11.11 29.35 -13.87
CA LEU A 256 11.25 30.45 -14.83
C LEU A 256 11.00 31.76 -14.06
N GLY A 257 12.03 32.27 -13.40
CA GLY A 257 11.94 33.44 -12.52
C GLY A 257 13.27 34.09 -12.16
N ALA A 258 14.39 33.66 -12.73
CA ALA A 258 15.67 34.38 -12.67
C ALA A 258 16.13 34.67 -14.10
N ARG A 259 15.42 35.57 -14.79
CA ARG A 259 16.03 36.31 -15.89
C ARG A 259 16.77 37.49 -15.26
N ASP A 260 18.05 37.57 -15.57
CA ASP A 260 18.93 38.67 -15.22
C ASP A 260 18.33 40.01 -15.65
N ASP A 261 17.87 40.81 -14.69
CA ASP A 261 17.72 42.25 -14.87
C ASP A 261 19.09 42.91 -14.69
N ALA A 262 19.99 42.63 -15.63
CA ALA A 262 21.17 43.44 -15.84
C ALA A 262 20.73 44.76 -16.52
N ALA A 263 20.32 45.73 -15.71
CA ALA A 263 20.13 47.10 -16.18
C ALA A 263 21.48 47.71 -16.62
N PRO A 264 21.54 48.45 -17.74
CA PRO A 264 22.79 49.06 -18.20
C PRO A 264 23.16 50.24 -17.30
N ARG A 265 24.42 50.25 -16.83
CA ARG A 265 25.03 51.43 -16.21
C ARG A 265 25.00 52.59 -17.21
N ARG A 266 24.39 53.71 -16.82
CA ARG A 266 24.66 55.00 -17.45
C ARG A 266 25.65 55.77 -16.58
N SER A 267 26.66 56.28 -17.28
CA SER A 267 27.76 57.16 -16.85
C SER A 267 27.33 58.35 -16.02
#